data_AF-A0A364LLM9-F1
#
_entry.id   AF-A0A364LLM9-F1
#
_cell.length_a   1.000
_cell.length_b   1.000
_cell.length_c   1.000
_cell.angle_alpha   90.00
_cell.angle_beta   90.00
_cell.angle_gamma   90.00
#
_symmetry.space_group_name_H-M   'P 1'
#
loop_
_entity.id
_entity.type
_entity.pdbx_description
1 polymer ?
#
loop_
_entity_poly.entity_id
_entity_poly.type
_entity_poly.pdbx_seq_one_letter_code
_entity_poly.pdbx_strand_id
1 'polypeptide(L)'
;MPNKLKVRSNIIKIPGSEREENIFAVNAVLHDDDLMKGQDGKIPDIILEIRNIMEDIDCSDDKEIAAAIIQIKDRINNSRERNHSTNTQEIINVLSQPGHINFRVIRDALSKNESMEKIMAPIKVGMRPG
;
A
#
# COMPACT_ATOMS: atom_id res chain seq x y z
N MET A 1 -7.83 -2.57 15.89
CA MET A 1 -6.67 -2.08 15.12
C MET A 1 -5.40 -2.78 15.57
N PRO A 2 -4.43 -3.03 14.67
CA PRO A 2 -3.16 -3.65 15.05
C PRO A 2 -2.37 -2.77 16.04
N ASN A 3 -1.71 -3.39 17.01
CA ASN A 3 -0.88 -2.71 18.00
C ASN A 3 0.35 -2.08 17.31
N LYS A 4 0.58 -0.77 17.48
CA LYS A 4 1.71 -0.03 16.90
C LYS A 4 3.07 -0.68 17.17
N LEU A 5 3.28 -1.25 18.36
CA LEU A 5 4.51 -1.98 18.69
C LEU A 5 4.68 -3.25 17.86
N LYS A 6 3.59 -3.97 17.60
CA LYS A 6 3.61 -5.19 16.78
C LYS A 6 3.93 -4.87 15.32
N VAL A 7 3.35 -3.79 14.77
CA VAL A 7 3.62 -3.31 13.41
C VAL A 7 5.10 -2.94 13.27
N ARG A 8 5.59 -2.07 14.17
CA ARG A 8 6.98 -1.60 14.21
C ARG A 8 7.99 -2.75 14.26
N SER A 9 7.79 -3.72 15.16
CA SER A 9 8.67 -4.89 15.29
C SER A 9 8.73 -5.79 14.05
N ASN A 10 7.73 -5.75 13.18
CA ASN A 10 7.76 -6.49 11.90
C ASN A 10 8.49 -5.71 10.81
N ILE A 11 8.44 -4.38 10.85
CA ILE A 11 9.14 -3.51 9.89
C ILE A 11 10.65 -3.55 10.14
N ILE A 12 11.09 -3.50 11.41
CA ILE A 12 12.52 -3.50 11.77
C ILE A 12 13.26 -4.74 11.21
N LYS A 13 12.57 -5.87 11.06
CA LYS A 13 13.13 -7.12 10.52
C LYS A 13 13.35 -7.11 9.01
N ILE A 14 12.78 -6.14 8.29
CA ILE A 14 12.91 -5.97 6.85
C ILE A 14 14.12 -5.05 6.59
N PRO A 15 15.07 -5.40 5.71
CA PRO A 15 16.15 -4.51 5.28
C PRO A 15 15.61 -3.18 4.73
N GLY A 16 16.34 -2.08 4.92
CA GLY A 16 15.90 -0.74 4.48
C GLY A 16 15.55 -0.67 2.98
N SER A 17 16.40 -1.24 2.12
CA SER A 17 16.15 -1.30 0.68
C SER A 17 14.89 -2.10 0.32
N GLU A 18 14.62 -3.18 1.05
CA GLU A 18 13.41 -3.99 0.87
C GLU A 18 12.16 -3.24 1.37
N ARG A 19 12.26 -2.41 2.42
CA ARG A 19 11.14 -1.55 2.84
C ARG A 19 10.78 -0.55 1.76
N GLU A 20 11.79 0.15 1.27
CA GLU A 20 11.68 1.15 0.20
C GLU A 20 11.05 0.53 -1.06
N GLU A 21 11.58 -0.60 -1.53
CA GLU A 21 11.05 -1.31 -2.70
C GLU A 21 9.57 -1.69 -2.55
N ASN A 22 9.19 -2.23 -1.39
CA ASN A 22 7.81 -2.64 -1.16
C ASN A 22 6.85 -1.45 -1.05
N ILE A 23 7.28 -0.34 -0.44
CA ILE A 23 6.48 0.89 -0.37
C ILE A 23 6.28 1.44 -1.78
N PHE A 24 7.35 1.55 -2.57
CA PHE A 24 7.26 2.04 -3.95
C PHE A 24 6.38 1.15 -4.84
N ALA A 25 6.49 -0.17 -4.71
CA ALA A 25 5.66 -1.09 -5.49
C ALA A 25 4.17 -0.89 -5.21
N VAL A 26 3.78 -0.80 -3.93
CA VAL A 26 2.39 -0.56 -3.54
C VAL A 26 1.95 0.85 -3.99
N ASN A 27 2.83 1.85 -3.89
CA ASN A 27 2.53 3.21 -4.34
C ASN A 27 2.29 3.29 -5.85
N ALA A 28 3.08 2.56 -6.65
CA ALA A 28 2.93 2.51 -8.11
C ALA A 28 1.58 1.95 -8.53
N VAL A 29 1.09 0.89 -7.87
CA VAL A 29 -0.25 0.34 -8.10
C VAL A 29 -1.32 1.38 -7.79
N LEU A 30 -1.20 2.05 -6.63
CA LEU A 30 -2.16 3.08 -6.25
C LEU A 30 -2.19 4.24 -7.24
N HIS A 31 -1.09 4.54 -7.93
CA HIS A 31 -0.96 5.63 -8.91
C HIS A 31 -1.37 5.25 -10.34
N ASP A 32 -1.74 3.99 -10.59
CA ASP A 32 -2.31 3.60 -11.87
C ASP A 32 -3.79 4.03 -11.92
N ASP A 33 -4.06 5.19 -12.51
CA ASP A 33 -5.41 5.76 -12.58
C ASP A 33 -6.40 4.86 -13.31
N ASP A 34 -5.98 4.18 -14.38
CA ASP A 34 -6.87 3.29 -15.13
C ASP A 34 -7.27 2.06 -14.33
N LEU A 35 -6.34 1.56 -13.51
CA LEU A 35 -6.60 0.47 -12.57
C LEU A 35 -7.43 0.93 -11.36
N MET A 36 -7.25 2.16 -10.90
CA MET A 36 -7.86 2.68 -9.67
C MET A 36 -9.23 3.35 -9.85
N LYS A 37 -9.61 3.73 -11.08
CA LYS A 37 -10.93 4.31 -11.34
C LYS A 37 -12.06 3.39 -10.84
N GLY A 38 -13.05 4.00 -10.19
CA GLY A 38 -14.31 3.40 -9.78
C GLY A 38 -15.25 3.19 -10.96
N GLN A 39 -16.48 2.74 -10.67
CA GLN A 39 -17.44 2.42 -11.72
C GLN A 39 -17.97 3.65 -12.48
N ASP A 40 -17.78 4.84 -11.91
CA ASP A 40 -18.10 6.13 -12.52
C ASP A 40 -16.95 6.73 -13.34
N GLY A 41 -15.82 6.00 -13.47
CA GLY A 41 -14.63 6.45 -14.18
C GLY A 41 -13.80 7.48 -13.42
N LYS A 42 -14.11 7.76 -12.14
CA LYS A 42 -13.32 8.65 -11.28
C LYS A 42 -12.52 7.83 -10.28
N ILE A 43 -11.41 8.39 -9.80
CA ILE A 43 -10.63 7.76 -8.72
C ILE A 43 -11.39 7.95 -7.41
N PRO A 44 -11.67 6.86 -6.65
CA PRO A 44 -12.34 6.96 -5.36
C PRO A 44 -11.56 7.83 -4.36
N ASP A 45 -12.26 8.62 -3.55
CA ASP A 45 -11.64 9.54 -2.58
C ASP A 45 -10.74 8.79 -1.60
N ILE A 46 -11.12 7.57 -1.20
CA ILE A 46 -10.30 6.75 -0.31
C ILE A 46 -8.93 6.40 -0.93
N ILE A 47 -8.85 6.24 -2.24
CA ILE A 47 -7.57 5.97 -2.92
C ILE A 47 -6.70 7.22 -2.91
N LEU A 48 -7.29 8.39 -3.14
CA LEU A 48 -6.57 9.66 -3.06
C LEU A 48 -6.03 9.91 -1.64
N GLU A 49 -6.82 9.63 -0.60
CA GLU A 49 -6.36 9.72 0.79
C GLU A 49 -5.18 8.79 1.07
N ILE A 50 -5.23 7.55 0.55
CA ILE A 50 -4.14 6.58 0.73
C ILE A 50 -2.87 7.04 -0.02
N ARG A 51 -2.99 7.56 -1.26
CA ARG A 51 -1.86 8.13 -2.01
C ARG A 51 -1.15 9.21 -1.20
N ASN A 52 -1.91 10.17 -0.67
CA ASN A 52 -1.35 11.26 0.14
C ASN A 52 -0.59 10.73 1.37
N ILE A 53 -1.14 9.73 2.08
CA ILE A 53 -0.44 9.12 3.23
C ILE A 53 0.86 8.45 2.78
N MET A 54 0.88 7.85 1.59
CA MET A 54 2.04 7.12 1.08
C MET A 54 3.15 8.03 0.54
N GLU A 55 2.81 9.19 -0.01
CA GLU A 55 3.79 10.19 -0.46
C GLU A 55 4.62 10.75 0.71
N ASP A 56 4.03 10.86 1.89
CA ASP A 56 4.66 11.43 3.08
C ASP A 56 5.53 10.43 3.88
N ILE A 57 5.69 9.18 3.43
CA ILE A 57 6.42 8.15 4.19
C ILE A 57 7.93 8.30 4.04
N ASP A 58 8.66 8.59 5.15
CA ASP A 58 10.08 8.30 5.22
C ASP A 58 10.31 6.77 5.28
N CYS A 59 10.80 6.20 4.17
CA CYS A 59 11.07 4.77 4.04
C CYS A 59 12.21 4.27 4.96
N SER A 60 12.98 5.18 5.56
CA SER A 60 14.03 4.86 6.53
C SER A 60 13.54 4.80 7.97
N ASP A 61 12.42 5.47 8.31
CA ASP A 61 11.86 5.50 9.68
C ASP A 61 10.77 4.43 9.86
N ASP A 62 11.10 3.38 10.62
CA ASP A 62 10.17 2.30 10.94
C ASP A 62 8.93 2.75 11.73
N LYS A 63 8.99 3.85 12.47
CA LYS A 63 7.84 4.43 13.19
C LYS A 63 6.89 5.12 12.24
N GLU A 64 7.40 5.84 11.24
CA GLU A 64 6.59 6.52 10.24
C GLU A 64 5.88 5.51 9.35
N ILE A 65 6.61 4.49 8.86
CA ILE A 65 6.01 3.37 8.12
C ILE A 65 4.90 2.70 8.94
N ALA A 66 5.14 2.44 10.23
CA ALA A 66 4.13 1.85 11.11
C ALA A 66 2.91 2.76 11.29
N ALA A 67 3.13 4.08 11.42
CA ALA A 67 2.07 5.06 11.56
C ALA A 67 1.23 5.14 10.28
N ALA A 68 1.85 5.19 9.10
CA ALA A 68 1.17 5.22 7.82
C ALA A 68 0.27 4.00 7.61
N ILE A 69 0.75 2.79 7.91
CA ILE A 69 -0.07 1.55 7.82
C ILE A 69 -1.31 1.63 8.73
N ILE A 70 -1.17 2.18 9.94
CA ILE A 70 -2.30 2.34 10.85
C ILE A 70 -3.27 3.40 10.34
N GLN A 71 -2.76 4.54 9.85
CA GLN A 71 -3.58 5.61 9.28
C GLN A 71 -4.38 5.14 8.07
N ILE A 72 -3.75 4.43 7.12
CA ILE A 72 -4.42 3.84 5.96
C ILE A 72 -5.57 2.94 6.39
N LYS A 73 -5.33 2.03 7.35
CA LYS A 73 -6.37 1.14 7.87
C LYS A 73 -7.51 1.91 8.53
N ASP A 74 -7.19 2.99 9.25
CA ASP A 74 -8.20 3.85 9.88
C ASP A 74 -9.05 4.59 8.83
N ARG A 75 -8.43 5.16 7.80
CA ARG A 75 -9.15 5.79 6.67
C ARG A 75 -10.12 4.83 6.01
N ILE A 76 -9.65 3.62 5.71
CA ILE A 76 -10.48 2.60 5.08
C ILE A 76 -11.67 2.22 5.97
N ASN A 77 -11.45 2.00 7.27
CA ASN A 77 -12.52 1.62 8.20
C ASN A 77 -13.57 2.72 8.39
N ASN A 78 -13.17 3.98 8.29
CA ASN A 78 -14.08 5.12 8.42
C ASN A 78 -14.72 5.55 7.09
N SER A 79 -14.25 5.02 5.96
CA SER A 79 -14.80 5.34 4.64
C SER A 79 -16.22 4.78 4.49
N ARG A 80 -17.11 5.65 4.00
CA ARG A 80 -18.48 5.28 3.59
C ARG A 80 -18.61 5.13 2.08
N GLU A 81 -17.52 5.27 1.36
CA GLU A 81 -17.50 5.12 -0.09
C GLU A 81 -17.85 3.67 -0.47
N ARG A 82 -18.56 3.52 -1.58
CA ARG A 82 -19.08 2.23 -2.07
C ARG A 82 -18.86 2.04 -3.56
N ASN A 83 -18.53 3.12 -4.29
CA ASN A 83 -18.35 3.08 -5.74
C ASN A 83 -16.93 2.61 -6.10
N HIS A 84 -16.63 1.35 -5.80
CA HIS A 84 -15.33 0.77 -6.06
C HIS A 84 -15.41 -0.15 -7.26
N SER A 85 -14.43 -0.07 -8.16
CA SER A 85 -14.20 -1.14 -9.14
C SER A 85 -13.70 -2.40 -8.42
N THR A 86 -13.65 -3.52 -9.13
CA THR A 86 -13.10 -4.77 -8.58
C THR A 86 -11.66 -4.58 -8.07
N ASN A 87 -10.82 -3.87 -8.83
CA ASN A 87 -9.42 -3.64 -8.47
C ASN A 87 -9.30 -2.71 -7.26
N THR A 88 -10.06 -1.60 -7.23
CA THR A 88 -10.09 -0.71 -6.07
C THR A 88 -10.54 -1.46 -4.81
N GLN A 89 -11.61 -2.27 -4.93
CA GLN A 89 -12.13 -3.05 -3.81
C GLN A 89 -11.11 -4.08 -3.31
N GLU A 90 -10.36 -4.71 -4.21
CA GLU A 90 -9.30 -5.66 -3.86
C GLU A 90 -8.17 -4.99 -3.07
N ILE A 91 -7.69 -3.82 -3.50
CA ILE A 91 -6.68 -3.05 -2.76
C ILE A 91 -7.18 -2.67 -1.38
N ILE A 92 -8.41 -2.15 -1.28
CA ILE A 92 -9.04 -1.80 0.00
C ILE A 92 -9.12 -3.03 0.92
N ASN A 93 -9.50 -4.18 0.36
CA ASN A 93 -9.58 -5.44 1.10
C ASN A 93 -8.21 -5.89 1.62
N VAL A 94 -7.16 -5.80 0.79
CA VAL A 94 -5.78 -6.15 1.18
C VAL A 94 -5.25 -5.19 2.24
N LEU A 95 -5.43 -3.88 2.06
CA LEU A 95 -4.95 -2.87 3.00
C LEU A 95 -5.69 -2.91 4.34
N SER A 96 -6.98 -3.29 4.37
CA SER A 96 -7.74 -3.43 5.61
C SER A 96 -7.43 -4.70 6.42
N GLN A 97 -6.80 -5.72 5.83
CA GLN A 97 -6.52 -6.98 6.52
C GLN A 97 -5.70 -6.77 7.81
N PRO A 98 -6.15 -7.31 8.97
CA PRO A 98 -5.42 -7.15 10.24
C PRO A 98 -3.99 -7.74 10.23
N GLY A 99 -3.76 -8.78 9.43
CA GLY A 99 -2.46 -9.45 9.30
C GLY A 99 -1.45 -8.73 8.39
N HIS A 100 -1.93 -7.80 7.55
CA HIS A 100 -1.09 -7.08 6.61
C HIS A 100 -0.48 -5.85 7.28
N ILE A 101 0.58 -6.09 8.05
CA ILE A 101 1.20 -5.13 8.98
C ILE A 101 2.54 -4.57 8.49
N ASN A 102 2.95 -4.89 7.27
CA ASN A 102 4.10 -4.29 6.60
C ASN A 102 3.87 -4.31 5.08
N PHE A 103 4.57 -3.45 4.35
CA PHE A 103 4.39 -3.33 2.90
C PHE A 103 4.84 -4.56 2.11
N ARG A 104 5.72 -5.41 2.65
CA ARG A 104 6.07 -6.68 2.01
C ARG A 104 4.88 -7.62 1.92
N VAL A 105 4.21 -7.88 3.05
CA VAL A 105 3.02 -8.74 3.09
C VAL A 105 1.88 -8.14 2.27
N ILE A 106 1.75 -6.81 2.25
CA ILE A 106 0.77 -6.11 1.41
C ILE A 106 1.08 -6.36 -0.07
N ARG A 107 2.34 -6.13 -0.50
CA ARG A 107 2.78 -6.37 -1.88
C ARG A 107 2.54 -7.81 -2.29
N ASP A 108 2.99 -8.78 -1.49
CA ASP A 108 2.78 -10.21 -1.76
C ASP A 108 1.30 -10.58 -1.93
N ALA A 109 0.40 -9.92 -1.19
CA ALA A 109 -1.03 -10.13 -1.33
C ALA A 109 -1.60 -9.49 -2.61
N LEU A 110 -1.17 -8.28 -2.96
CA LEU A 110 -1.57 -7.59 -4.20
C LEU A 110 -1.04 -8.30 -5.45
N SER A 111 0.12 -8.95 -5.36
CA SER A 111 0.76 -9.72 -6.45
C SER A 111 -0.09 -10.91 -6.94
N LYS A 112 -1.16 -11.27 -6.22
CA LYS A 112 -2.14 -12.27 -6.67
C LYS A 112 -3.07 -11.75 -7.76
N ASN A 113 -3.21 -10.43 -7.88
CA ASN A 113 -3.90 -9.80 -9.01
C ASN A 113 -2.89 -9.56 -10.13
N GLU A 114 -3.13 -10.16 -11.30
CA GLU A 114 -2.19 -10.09 -12.44
C GLU A 114 -1.90 -8.68 -12.93
N SER A 115 -2.87 -7.76 -12.84
CA SER A 115 -2.68 -6.37 -13.28
C SER A 115 -1.78 -5.62 -12.31
N MET A 116 -2.00 -5.81 -11.00
CA MET A 116 -1.15 -5.23 -9.96
C MET A 116 0.26 -5.83 -9.99
N GLU A 117 0.37 -7.14 -10.23
CA GLU A 117 1.66 -7.81 -10.35
C GLU A 117 2.49 -7.28 -11.51
N LYS A 118 1.87 -7.04 -12.68
CA LYS A 118 2.57 -6.44 -13.84
C LYS A 118 3.18 -5.07 -13.52
N ILE A 119 2.53 -4.28 -12.65
CA ILE A 119 3.03 -2.98 -12.20
C ILE A 119 4.17 -3.15 -11.19
N MET A 120 4.04 -4.10 -10.25
CA MET A 120 4.97 -4.26 -9.13
C MET A 120 6.21 -5.10 -9.43
N ALA A 121 6.11 -6.11 -10.30
CA ALA A 121 7.19 -7.03 -10.64
C ALA A 121 8.50 -6.36 -11.13
N PRO A 122 8.47 -5.30 -11.97
CA PRO A 122 9.70 -4.64 -12.41
C PRO A 122 10.39 -3.79 -11.33
N ILE A 123 9.69 -3.46 -10.24
CA ILE A 123 10.22 -2.58 -9.19
C ILE A 123 11.16 -3.38 -8.29
N LYS A 124 12.46 -3.16 -8.48
CA LYS A 124 13.53 -3.67 -7.63
C LYS A 124 14.50 -2.54 -7.32
N VAL A 125 14.62 -2.13 -6.05
CA VAL A 125 15.59 -1.09 -5.68
C VAL A 125 16.92 -1.78 -5.41
N GLY A 126 17.78 -1.80 -6.43
CA GLY A 126 19.10 -2.46 -6.43
C GLY A 126 19.87 -2.35 -7.74
N MET A 127 19.23 -1.97 -8.85
CA MET A 127 19.93 -1.53 -10.07
C MET A 127 20.01 -0.01 -10.08
N ARG A 128 21.00 0.54 -9.37
CA ARG A 128 21.59 1.81 -9.80
C ARG A 128 22.40 1.47 -11.06
N PRO A 129 22.15 2.07 -12.24
CA PRO A 129 23.20 2.11 -13.24
C PRO A 129 24.35 2.91 -12.60
N GLY A 130 25.49 2.25 -12.43
CA GLY A 130 26.74 2.92 -12.04
C GLY A 130 27.25 3.85 -13.14
#